data_AF-A0A928H175-F1
#
_entry.id   AF-A0A928H175-F1
#
_cell.length_a   1.000
_cell.length_b   1.000
_cell.length_c   1.000
_cell.angle_alpha   90.00
_cell.angle_beta   90.00
_cell.angle_gamma   90.00
#
_symmetry.space_group_name_H-M   'P 1'
#
loop_
_entity.id
_entity.type
_entity.pdbx_description
1 polymer ?
#
loop_
_entity_poly.entity_id
_entity_poly.type
_entity_poly.pdbx_seq_one_letter_code
_entity_poly.pdbx_strand_id
1 'polypeptide(L)'
;ESSAVHGIYDADVANEPTFRRVSKDLFNFLEGCDLGGYNILKFDIPMLKREFSRAGLDFTTEGRRIVDSFNLYTLMEPRNLSGAYRYFCGKDLKNAHSAAADTLASFEIFESEVEKYSKYTADQLPEGMDKFPETLDELHRFCLSNQTAIDPEGRFRWKNNEAVIAFGKKAGTPLRPLAADDPGFLRWIINADFSPETKKIASDALKGVFPVKEN
;
A
#
# COMPACT_ATOMS: atom_id res chain seq x y z
N GLU A 1 -1.00 -16.32 -17.83
CA GLU A 1 -2.04 -15.45 -17.26
C GLU A 1 -1.65 -13.96 -17.27
N SER A 2 -0.53 -13.53 -16.68
CA SER A 2 -0.08 -12.12 -16.70
C SER A 2 0.09 -11.52 -18.12
N SER A 3 0.72 -12.26 -19.04
CA SER A 3 0.93 -11.81 -20.42
C SER A 3 -0.35 -11.47 -21.18
N ALA A 4 -1.48 -12.09 -20.82
CA ALA A 4 -2.77 -11.80 -21.43
C ALA A 4 -3.37 -10.46 -20.96
N VAL A 5 -2.90 -9.93 -19.82
CA VAL A 5 -3.34 -8.65 -19.24
C VAL A 5 -2.51 -7.49 -19.78
N HIS A 6 -1.18 -7.59 -19.69
CA HIS A 6 -0.27 -6.50 -20.09
C HIS A 6 0.31 -6.64 -21.49
N GLY A 7 0.09 -7.78 -22.18
CA GLY A 7 0.52 -7.99 -23.55
C GLY A 7 2.02 -8.22 -23.76
N ILE A 8 2.79 -8.46 -22.69
CA ILE A 8 4.23 -8.77 -22.76
C ILE A 8 4.41 -10.27 -22.55
N TYR A 9 5.06 -10.92 -23.51
CA TYR A 9 5.30 -12.35 -23.53
C TYR A 9 6.78 -12.65 -23.35
N ASP A 10 7.11 -13.91 -23.04
CA ASP A 10 8.50 -14.35 -22.83
C ASP A 10 9.41 -14.01 -24.02
N ALA A 11 8.87 -14.03 -25.24
CA ALA A 11 9.60 -13.67 -26.45
C ALA A 11 9.99 -12.18 -26.50
N ASP A 12 9.17 -11.29 -25.94
CA ASP A 12 9.41 -9.84 -25.95
C ASP A 12 10.56 -9.46 -25.00
N VAL A 13 10.79 -10.27 -23.95
CA VAL A 13 11.80 -10.00 -22.92
C VAL A 13 13.03 -10.91 -23.03
N ALA A 14 13.05 -11.85 -23.97
CA ALA A 14 14.10 -12.87 -24.09
C ALA A 14 15.52 -12.28 -24.25
N ASN A 15 15.64 -11.13 -24.92
CA ASN A 15 16.91 -10.45 -25.18
C ASN A 15 17.09 -9.16 -24.36
N GLU A 16 16.14 -8.84 -23.49
CA GLU A 16 16.16 -7.62 -22.68
C GLU A 16 17.13 -7.79 -21.49
N PRO A 17 17.71 -6.68 -20.97
CA PRO A 17 18.59 -6.76 -19.83
C PRO A 17 17.87 -7.29 -18.59
N THR A 18 18.58 -8.11 -17.80
CA THR A 18 18.09 -8.46 -16.46
C THR A 18 17.99 -7.22 -15.58
N PHE A 19 17.10 -7.24 -14.59
CA PHE A 19 16.97 -6.15 -13.61
C PHE A 19 18.32 -5.80 -12.97
N ARG A 20 19.11 -6.80 -12.55
CA ARG A 20 20.46 -6.61 -11.97
C ARG A 20 21.40 -5.83 -12.90
N ARG A 21 21.24 -5.92 -14.22
CA ARG A 21 22.08 -5.19 -15.18
C ARG A 21 21.73 -3.69 -15.22
N VAL A 22 20.45 -3.35 -15.07
CA VAL A 22 19.94 -1.96 -15.12
C VAL A 22 19.74 -1.34 -13.74
N SER A 23 19.88 -2.13 -12.66
CA SER A 23 19.47 -1.71 -11.32
C SER A 23 20.25 -0.50 -10.80
N LYS A 24 21.54 -0.36 -11.10
CA LYS A 24 22.32 0.80 -10.64
C LYS A 24 21.84 2.10 -11.29
N ASP A 25 21.53 2.06 -12.58
CA ASP A 25 21.06 3.24 -13.31
C ASP A 25 19.66 3.64 -12.82
N LEU A 26 18.77 2.67 -12.60
CA LEU A 26 17.45 2.92 -12.01
C LEU A 26 17.55 3.44 -10.57
N PHE A 27 18.46 2.89 -9.77
CA PHE A 27 18.65 3.33 -8.39
C PHE A 27 19.09 4.80 -8.33
N ASN A 28 20.06 5.18 -9.17
CA ASN A 28 20.54 6.55 -9.28
C ASN A 28 19.47 7.47 -9.87
N PHE A 29 18.72 7.02 -10.87
CA PHE A 29 17.61 7.78 -11.45
C PHE A 29 16.55 8.12 -10.40
N LEU A 30 16.27 7.18 -9.50
CA LEU A 30 15.33 7.38 -8.42
C LEU A 30 15.93 8.15 -7.25
N GLU A 31 17.24 8.41 -7.18
CA GLU A 31 17.84 9.09 -6.03
C GLU A 31 17.27 10.51 -5.85
N GLY A 32 16.84 10.84 -4.63
CA GLY A 32 16.23 12.15 -4.32
C GLY A 32 14.80 12.38 -4.84
N CYS A 33 14.22 11.43 -5.59
CA CYS A 33 12.84 11.55 -6.06
C CYS A 33 11.81 11.23 -4.98
N ASP A 34 10.73 12.01 -4.95
CA ASP A 34 9.47 11.60 -4.33
C ASP A 34 8.76 10.58 -5.25
N LEU A 35 7.92 9.71 -4.68
CA LEU A 35 7.26 8.62 -5.41
C LEU A 35 5.75 8.86 -5.49
N GLY A 36 5.19 8.72 -6.70
CA GLY A 36 3.77 8.93 -6.97
C GLY A 36 3.18 7.84 -7.86
N GLY A 37 1.93 7.46 -7.65
CA GLY A 37 1.21 6.55 -8.55
C GLY A 37 -0.09 5.99 -7.95
N TYR A 38 -0.68 5.00 -8.62
CA TYR A 38 -1.94 4.38 -8.19
C TYR A 38 -1.69 3.04 -7.50
N ASN A 39 -1.99 2.95 -6.19
CA ASN A 39 -1.81 1.77 -5.35
C ASN A 39 -0.32 1.33 -5.17
N ILE A 40 0.60 2.30 -5.33
CA ILE A 40 2.05 2.06 -5.26
C ILE A 40 2.53 1.65 -3.86
N LEU A 41 1.83 2.05 -2.79
CA LEU A 41 2.19 1.68 -1.42
C LEU A 41 2.06 0.17 -1.20
N LYS A 42 1.06 -0.44 -1.84
CA LYS A 42 0.73 -1.85 -1.65
C LYS A 42 1.52 -2.76 -2.58
N PHE A 43 1.89 -2.29 -3.77
CA PHE A 43 2.46 -3.16 -4.80
C PHE A 43 3.84 -2.71 -5.28
N ASP A 44 3.91 -1.55 -5.93
CA ASP A 44 5.12 -1.11 -6.64
C ASP A 44 6.29 -0.87 -5.71
N ILE A 45 6.10 -0.21 -4.57
CA ILE A 45 7.16 0.04 -3.59
C ILE A 45 7.68 -1.27 -2.96
N PRO A 46 6.83 -2.19 -2.44
CA PRO A 46 7.29 -3.49 -1.97
C PRO A 46 8.01 -4.31 -3.03
N MET A 47 7.51 -4.30 -4.27
CA MET A 47 8.15 -4.98 -5.40
C MET A 47 9.54 -4.39 -5.66
N LEU A 48 9.64 -3.07 -5.75
CA LEU A 48 10.88 -2.35 -6.05
C LEU A 48 11.95 -2.59 -4.96
N LYS A 49 11.56 -2.53 -3.68
CA LYS A 49 12.43 -2.89 -2.54
C LYS A 49 13.00 -4.29 -2.69
N ARG A 50 12.15 -5.27 -3.05
CA ARG A 50 12.57 -6.66 -3.22
C ARG A 50 13.51 -6.84 -4.41
N GLU A 51 13.22 -6.24 -5.56
CA GLU A 51 14.06 -6.40 -6.75
C GLU A 51 15.43 -5.71 -6.58
N PHE A 52 15.47 -4.54 -5.95
CA PHE A 52 16.75 -3.91 -5.57
C PHE A 52 17.54 -4.75 -4.58
N SER A 53 16.89 -5.31 -3.56
CA SER A 53 17.54 -6.22 -2.61
C SER A 53 18.17 -7.44 -3.31
N ARG A 54 17.47 -8.06 -4.28
CA ARG A 54 18.01 -9.15 -5.11
C ARG A 54 19.21 -8.73 -5.98
N ALA A 55 19.29 -7.45 -6.33
CA ALA A 55 20.44 -6.86 -7.02
C ALA A 55 21.57 -6.43 -6.06
N GLY A 56 21.38 -6.55 -4.74
CA GLY A 56 22.36 -6.14 -3.73
C GLY A 56 22.36 -4.63 -3.45
N LEU A 57 21.25 -3.94 -3.73
CA LEU A 57 21.05 -2.52 -3.48
C LEU A 57 19.98 -2.33 -2.40
N ASP A 58 20.25 -1.43 -1.45
CA ASP A 58 19.33 -1.12 -0.36
C ASP A 58 18.47 0.08 -0.71
N PHE A 59 17.29 -0.18 -1.28
CA PHE A 59 16.34 0.86 -1.64
C PHE A 59 15.43 1.19 -0.47
N THR A 60 15.57 2.41 0.06
CA THR A 60 14.72 2.93 1.14
C THR A 60 13.74 3.99 0.66
N THR A 61 12.58 4.01 1.31
CA THR A 61 11.58 5.07 1.17
C THR A 61 11.77 6.19 2.20
N GLU A 62 12.73 6.04 3.12
CA GLU A 62 13.05 7.04 4.12
C GLU A 62 13.54 8.34 3.45
N GLY A 63 13.06 9.48 3.95
CA GLY A 63 13.37 10.79 3.37
C GLY A 63 12.67 11.11 2.05
N ARG A 64 11.75 10.25 1.57
CA ARG A 64 10.96 10.46 0.35
C ARG A 64 9.50 10.63 0.69
N ARG A 65 8.85 11.57 0.02
CA ARG A 65 7.39 11.68 0.04
C ARG A 65 6.82 10.62 -0.88
N ILE A 66 5.67 10.09 -0.47
CA ILE A 66 4.92 9.10 -1.21
C ILE A 66 3.49 9.58 -1.33
N VAL A 67 3.00 9.70 -2.56
CA VAL A 67 1.62 10.07 -2.89
C VAL A 67 0.98 8.91 -3.64
N ASP A 68 -0.06 8.34 -3.08
CA ASP A 68 -0.76 7.19 -3.66
C ASP A 68 -2.23 7.57 -3.92
N SER A 69 -2.56 7.79 -5.19
CA SER A 69 -3.89 8.22 -5.63
C SER A 69 -4.99 7.23 -5.25
N PHE A 70 -4.69 5.93 -5.25
CA PHE A 70 -5.68 4.94 -4.80
C PHE A 70 -5.96 5.11 -3.30
N ASN A 71 -4.92 5.31 -2.50
CA ASN A 71 -5.09 5.56 -1.08
C ASN A 71 -5.83 6.88 -0.83
N LEU A 72 -5.48 7.97 -1.53
CA LEU A 72 -6.20 9.25 -1.47
C LEU A 72 -7.69 9.07 -1.78
N TYR A 73 -8.03 8.44 -2.91
CA TYR A 73 -9.39 8.11 -3.28
C TYR A 73 -10.13 7.37 -2.16
N THR A 74 -9.56 6.29 -1.62
CA THR A 74 -10.25 5.47 -0.60
C THR A 74 -10.41 6.16 0.75
N LEU A 75 -9.51 7.09 1.08
CA LEU A 75 -9.60 7.94 2.26
C LEU A 75 -10.68 9.01 2.10
N MET A 76 -10.81 9.59 0.91
CA MET A 76 -11.77 10.65 0.61
C MET A 76 -13.17 10.15 0.29
N GLU A 77 -13.29 8.94 -0.26
CA GLU A 77 -14.56 8.29 -0.60
C GLU A 77 -14.75 6.99 0.21
N PRO A 78 -14.91 7.08 1.55
CA PRO A 78 -15.08 5.91 2.40
C PRO A 78 -16.38 5.17 2.04
N ARG A 79 -16.32 3.82 2.09
CA ARG A 79 -17.42 2.91 1.74
C ARG A 79 -18.55 2.90 2.79
N ASN A 80 -19.18 4.04 3.02
CA ASN A 80 -20.36 4.23 3.84
C ASN A 80 -21.58 4.59 2.97
N LEU A 81 -22.79 4.62 3.55
CA LEU A 81 -24.05 4.87 2.81
C LEU A 81 -24.01 6.18 2.01
N SER A 82 -23.36 7.22 2.54
CA SER A 82 -23.20 8.52 1.88
C SER A 82 -22.25 8.47 0.68
N GLY A 83 -21.13 7.74 0.77
CA GLY A 83 -20.22 7.50 -0.34
C GLY A 83 -20.85 6.62 -1.43
N ALA A 84 -21.65 5.63 -1.04
CA ALA A 84 -22.42 4.80 -1.96
C ALA A 84 -23.44 5.62 -2.77
N TYR A 85 -24.21 6.52 -2.13
CA TYR A 85 -25.17 7.38 -2.82
C TYR A 85 -24.52 8.29 -3.86
N ARG A 86 -23.33 8.84 -3.55
CA ARG A 86 -22.56 9.72 -4.46
C ARG A 86 -21.96 8.94 -5.64
N TYR A 87 -21.51 7.71 -5.40
CA TYR A 87 -20.90 6.84 -6.41
C TYR A 87 -21.93 6.19 -7.35
N PHE A 88 -23.04 5.63 -6.82
CA PHE A 88 -24.04 4.90 -7.61
C PHE A 88 -24.95 5.79 -8.47
N CYS A 89 -24.92 7.11 -8.26
CA CYS A 89 -25.59 8.06 -9.16
C CYS A 89 -24.70 8.50 -10.35
N GLY A 90 -23.46 7.97 -10.46
CA GLY A 90 -22.40 8.29 -11.44
C GLY A 90 -22.39 7.50 -12.76
N LYS A 91 -21.63 8.00 -13.75
CA LYS A 91 -21.42 7.45 -15.12
C LYS A 91 -19.97 6.98 -15.33
N ASP A 92 -19.76 6.06 -16.29
CA ASP A 92 -18.54 5.25 -16.51
C ASP A 92 -17.42 5.84 -17.42
N LEU A 93 -16.21 5.27 -17.29
CA LEU A 93 -15.11 5.35 -18.28
C LEU A 93 -14.42 3.98 -18.50
N LYS A 94 -13.97 3.70 -19.75
CA LYS A 94 -13.50 2.39 -20.26
C LYS A 94 -11.97 2.30 -20.49
N ASN A 95 -11.41 1.12 -20.14
CA ASN A 95 -10.17 0.41 -20.56
C ASN A 95 -8.85 1.19 -20.81
N ALA A 96 -7.81 0.86 -20.02
CA ALA A 96 -6.39 1.17 -20.27
C ALA A 96 -5.52 -0.05 -19.91
N HIS A 97 -4.52 -0.41 -20.72
CA HIS A 97 -3.43 -1.32 -20.34
C HIS A 97 -2.14 -1.04 -21.14
N SER A 98 -1.25 -0.25 -20.55
CA SER A 98 0.21 -0.26 -20.76
C SER A 98 0.85 0.52 -19.60
N ALA A 99 2.07 0.18 -19.14
CA ALA A 99 2.68 0.83 -17.97
C ALA A 99 2.80 2.37 -18.11
N ALA A 100 3.07 2.87 -19.32
CA ALA A 100 3.12 4.30 -19.59
C ALA A 100 1.72 4.95 -19.54
N ALA A 101 0.70 4.29 -20.11
CA ALA A 101 -0.68 4.74 -20.02
C ALA A 101 -1.19 4.73 -18.57
N ASP A 102 -0.84 3.70 -17.79
CA ASP A 102 -1.23 3.58 -16.38
C ASP A 102 -0.54 4.65 -15.52
N THR A 103 0.72 5.00 -15.83
CA THR A 103 1.43 6.11 -15.18
C THR A 103 0.77 7.46 -15.49
N LEU A 104 0.44 7.72 -16.76
CA LEU A 104 -0.25 8.95 -17.17
C LEU A 104 -1.64 9.04 -16.53
N ALA A 105 -2.40 7.95 -16.57
CA ALA A 105 -3.72 7.88 -15.92
C ALA A 105 -3.62 8.11 -14.41
N SER A 106 -2.61 7.53 -13.74
CA SER A 106 -2.37 7.78 -12.31
C SER A 106 -2.13 9.26 -12.02
N PHE A 107 -1.38 9.94 -12.89
CA PHE A 107 -1.13 11.38 -12.78
C PHE A 107 -2.40 12.21 -13.02
N GLU A 108 -3.17 11.92 -14.07
CA GLU A 108 -4.44 12.61 -14.37
C GLU A 108 -5.49 12.41 -13.25
N ILE A 109 -5.55 11.20 -12.67
CA ILE A 109 -6.38 10.92 -11.50
C ILE A 109 -5.93 11.79 -10.33
N PHE A 110 -4.64 11.79 -10.00
CA PHE A 110 -4.12 12.61 -8.90
C PHE A 110 -4.44 14.10 -9.08
N GLU A 111 -4.22 14.65 -10.28
CA GLU A 111 -4.54 16.04 -10.60
C GLU A 111 -6.04 16.33 -10.38
N SER A 112 -6.89 15.43 -10.87
CA SER A 112 -8.35 15.52 -10.71
C SER A 112 -8.79 15.42 -9.24
N GLU A 113 -8.15 14.56 -8.46
CA GLU A 113 -8.38 14.43 -7.01
C GLU A 113 -8.05 15.73 -6.28
N VAL A 114 -6.87 16.30 -6.55
CA VAL A 114 -6.45 17.57 -5.95
C VAL A 114 -7.41 18.70 -6.35
N GLU A 115 -7.75 18.81 -7.64
CA GLU A 115 -8.66 19.85 -8.11
C GLU A 115 -10.07 19.73 -7.49
N LYS A 116 -10.55 18.50 -7.34
CA LYS A 116 -11.88 18.23 -6.77
C LYS A 116 -11.91 18.45 -5.26
N TYR A 117 -11.00 17.81 -4.53
CA TYR A 117 -11.02 17.78 -3.07
C TYR A 117 -10.53 19.07 -2.42
N SER A 118 -9.69 19.85 -3.08
CA SER A 118 -9.31 21.20 -2.60
C SER A 118 -10.50 22.16 -2.52
N LYS A 119 -11.59 21.90 -3.25
CA LYS A 119 -12.82 22.71 -3.25
C LYS A 119 -13.83 22.24 -2.21
N TYR A 120 -13.57 21.13 -1.51
CA TYR A 120 -14.53 20.57 -0.55
C TYR A 120 -14.55 21.38 0.74
N THR A 121 -15.76 21.62 1.24
CA THR A 121 -15.98 22.16 2.59
C THR A 121 -15.94 21.02 3.62
N ALA A 122 -15.79 21.36 4.91
CA ALA A 122 -15.65 20.38 6.00
C ALA A 122 -16.80 19.35 6.05
N ASP A 123 -18.02 19.72 5.65
CA ASP A 123 -19.17 18.81 5.57
C ASP A 123 -19.10 17.78 4.43
N GLN A 124 -18.26 18.04 3.41
CA GLN A 124 -18.04 17.15 2.27
C GLN A 124 -16.82 16.24 2.46
N LEU A 125 -15.94 16.60 3.39
CA LEU A 125 -14.73 15.86 3.75
C LEU A 125 -15.05 14.69 4.70
N PRO A 126 -14.14 13.70 4.80
CA PRO A 126 -14.24 12.66 5.82
C PRO A 126 -14.35 13.24 7.24
N GLU A 127 -15.04 12.52 8.12
CA GLU A 127 -15.21 12.92 9.53
C GLU A 127 -13.85 13.16 10.20
N GLY A 128 -13.73 14.28 10.91
CA GLY A 128 -12.48 14.69 11.59
C GLY A 128 -11.50 15.46 10.71
N MET A 129 -11.90 15.84 9.48
CA MET A 129 -11.08 16.64 8.59
C MET A 129 -11.69 18.03 8.34
N ASP A 130 -10.94 19.08 8.66
CA ASP A 130 -11.35 20.47 8.44
C ASP A 130 -11.02 20.97 7.02
N LYS A 131 -9.94 20.45 6.43
CA LYS A 131 -9.48 20.78 5.07
C LYS A 131 -8.75 19.62 4.42
N PHE A 132 -8.81 19.54 3.09
CA PHE A 132 -7.98 18.62 2.31
C PHE A 132 -6.49 19.02 2.42
N PRO A 133 -5.54 18.06 2.42
CA PRO A 133 -4.10 18.35 2.34
C PRO A 133 -3.70 19.23 1.14
N GLU A 134 -2.91 20.27 1.37
CA GLU A 134 -2.53 21.28 0.35
C GLU A 134 -1.05 21.20 -0.04
N THR A 135 -0.24 20.50 0.75
CA THR A 135 1.19 20.31 0.49
C THR A 135 1.54 18.85 0.27
N LEU A 136 2.65 18.58 -0.43
CA LEU A 136 3.14 17.21 -0.61
C LEU A 136 3.46 16.51 0.71
N ASP A 137 3.92 17.24 1.73
CA ASP A 137 4.17 16.67 3.07
C ASP A 137 2.87 16.25 3.76
N GLU A 138 1.81 17.05 3.62
CA GLU A 138 0.48 16.71 4.15
C GLU A 138 -0.14 15.55 3.38
N LEU A 139 -0.07 15.56 2.05
CA LEU A 139 -0.54 14.47 1.19
C LEU A 139 0.18 13.17 1.50
N HIS A 140 1.50 13.23 1.68
CA HIS A 140 2.30 12.09 2.09
C HIS A 140 1.82 11.51 3.42
N ARG A 141 1.73 12.34 4.47
CA ARG A 141 1.21 11.90 5.78
C ARG A 141 -0.20 11.34 5.67
N PHE A 142 -1.05 11.96 4.85
CA PHE A 142 -2.42 11.52 4.67
C PHE A 142 -2.50 10.15 3.97
N CYS A 143 -1.74 9.93 2.90
CA CYS A 143 -1.64 8.62 2.25
C CYS A 143 -1.12 7.53 3.21
N LEU A 144 -0.18 7.89 4.08
CA LEU A 144 0.35 6.95 5.08
C LEU A 144 -0.59 6.73 6.27
N SER A 145 -1.57 7.61 6.51
CA SER A 145 -2.45 7.53 7.68
C SER A 145 -3.29 6.24 7.75
N ASN A 146 -3.60 5.65 6.59
CA ASN A 146 -4.32 4.39 6.49
C ASN A 146 -3.42 3.15 6.50
N GLN A 147 -2.09 3.33 6.53
CA GLN A 147 -1.15 2.23 6.66
C GLN A 147 -1.15 1.71 8.10
N THR A 148 -2.16 0.89 8.36
CA THR A 148 -2.27 0.16 9.61
C THR A 148 -1.48 -1.14 9.54
N ALA A 149 -1.12 -1.65 8.37
CA ALA A 149 -0.40 -2.92 8.22
C ALA A 149 0.95 -2.90 8.97
N ILE A 150 1.22 -3.95 9.73
CA ILE A 150 2.49 -4.17 10.44
C ILE A 150 3.44 -5.01 9.59
N ASP A 151 2.88 -5.93 8.79
CA ASP A 151 3.62 -6.79 7.87
C ASP A 151 3.28 -6.47 6.40
N PRO A 152 4.18 -6.82 5.45
CA PRO A 152 4.01 -6.48 4.03
C PRO A 152 2.73 -7.02 3.39
N GLU A 153 2.20 -8.13 3.89
CA GLU A 153 0.98 -8.76 3.38
C GLU A 153 -0.29 -8.27 4.08
N GLY A 154 -0.16 -7.39 5.09
CA GLY A 154 -1.26 -6.83 5.84
C GLY A 154 -2.06 -7.88 6.62
N ARG A 155 -1.40 -8.92 7.15
CA ARG A 155 -2.01 -9.96 8.01
C ARG A 155 -2.12 -9.52 9.46
N PHE A 156 -1.25 -8.61 9.89
CA PHE A 156 -1.25 -7.92 11.16
C PHE A 156 -1.41 -6.42 10.90
N ARG A 157 -2.20 -5.74 11.74
CA ARG A 157 -2.36 -4.30 11.63
C ARG A 157 -2.49 -3.61 12.98
N TRP A 158 -2.20 -2.32 13.02
CA TRP A 158 -2.47 -1.43 14.14
C TRP A 158 -3.96 -1.11 14.22
N LYS A 159 -4.54 -1.30 15.40
CA LYS A 159 -5.87 -0.80 15.76
C LYS A 159 -5.79 -0.29 17.20
N ASN A 160 -6.06 1.00 17.41
CA ASN A 160 -5.97 1.63 18.73
C ASN A 160 -4.62 1.38 19.44
N ASN A 161 -3.52 1.50 18.69
CA ASN A 161 -2.14 1.22 19.14
C ASN A 161 -1.87 -0.23 19.59
N GLU A 162 -2.77 -1.16 19.29
CA GLU A 162 -2.57 -2.59 19.51
C GLU A 162 -2.46 -3.34 18.18
N ALA A 163 -1.56 -4.32 18.12
CA ALA A 163 -1.45 -5.21 16.98
C ALA A 163 -2.63 -6.19 16.96
N VAL A 164 -3.38 -6.23 15.86
CA VAL A 164 -4.52 -7.13 15.66
C VAL A 164 -4.33 -7.97 14.40
N ILE A 165 -4.94 -9.14 14.35
CA ILE A 165 -5.06 -9.92 13.12
C ILE A 165 -5.96 -9.16 12.13
N ALA A 166 -5.58 -9.08 10.88
CA ALA A 166 -6.28 -8.31 9.85
C ALA A 166 -7.04 -9.19 8.84
N PHE A 167 -7.04 -10.52 8.99
CA PHE A 167 -7.60 -11.46 8.02
C PHE A 167 -8.22 -12.71 8.65
N GLY A 168 -8.99 -13.42 7.83
CA GLY A 168 -9.58 -14.71 8.20
C GLY A 168 -10.54 -14.64 9.39
N LYS A 169 -10.80 -15.79 10.02
CA LYS A 169 -11.78 -15.93 11.11
C LYS A 169 -11.40 -15.16 12.39
N LYS A 170 -10.14 -14.75 12.51
CA LYS A 170 -9.61 -14.00 13.67
C LYS A 170 -9.43 -12.52 13.37
N ALA A 171 -9.93 -12.02 12.22
CA ALA A 171 -9.81 -10.61 11.87
C ALA A 171 -10.39 -9.70 12.97
N GLY A 172 -9.61 -8.71 13.40
CA GLY A 172 -9.93 -7.77 14.47
C GLY A 172 -9.53 -8.25 15.87
N THR A 173 -9.13 -9.51 16.06
CA THR A 173 -8.69 -10.01 17.37
C THR A 173 -7.29 -9.48 17.72
N PRO A 174 -7.08 -8.95 18.94
CA PRO A 174 -5.77 -8.50 19.35
C PRO A 174 -4.76 -9.65 19.50
N LEU A 175 -3.53 -9.40 19.07
CA LEU A 175 -2.48 -10.42 18.97
C LEU A 175 -2.05 -10.95 20.34
N ARG A 176 -2.02 -10.07 21.35
CA ARG A 176 -1.61 -10.41 22.72
C ARG A 176 -2.52 -11.45 23.38
N PRO A 177 -3.85 -11.23 23.49
CA PRO A 177 -4.76 -12.26 24.02
C PRO A 177 -4.81 -13.49 23.11
N LEU A 178 -4.75 -13.33 21.78
CA LEU A 178 -4.75 -14.47 20.85
C LEU A 178 -3.57 -15.43 21.08
N ALA A 179 -2.39 -14.93 21.42
CA ALA A 179 -1.23 -15.75 21.72
C ALA A 179 -1.43 -16.65 22.96
N ALA A 180 -2.26 -16.22 23.92
CA ALA A 180 -2.61 -17.00 25.11
C ALA A 180 -3.80 -17.94 24.85
N ASP A 181 -4.86 -17.41 24.23
CA ASP A 181 -6.16 -18.10 24.12
C ASP A 181 -6.22 -19.09 22.94
N ASP A 182 -5.49 -18.82 21.85
CA ASP A 182 -5.45 -19.65 20.65
C ASP A 182 -4.08 -19.62 19.97
N PRO A 183 -3.04 -20.17 20.63
CA PRO A 183 -1.70 -20.25 20.04
C PRO A 183 -1.65 -21.16 18.80
N GLY A 184 -2.66 -22.02 18.60
CA GLY A 184 -2.77 -22.87 17.43
C GLY A 184 -2.88 -22.07 16.13
N PHE A 185 -3.63 -20.97 16.16
CA PHE A 185 -3.75 -20.07 15.01
C PHE A 185 -2.39 -19.46 14.59
N LEU A 186 -1.58 -19.02 15.56
CA LEU A 186 -0.25 -18.47 15.29
C LEU A 186 0.73 -19.54 14.78
N ARG A 187 0.66 -20.77 15.32
CA ARG A 187 1.42 -21.91 14.80
C ARG A 187 1.05 -22.25 13.37
N TRP A 188 -0.21 -22.10 12.99
CA TRP A 188 -0.64 -22.27 11.60
C TRP A 188 -0.01 -21.19 10.70
N ILE A 189 -0.03 -19.91 11.10
CA ILE A 189 0.62 -18.82 10.33
C ILE A 189 2.10 -19.13 10.07
N ILE A 190 2.83 -19.61 11.07
CA ILE A 190 4.26 -19.94 10.95
C ILE A 190 4.51 -20.99 9.85
N ASN A 191 3.60 -21.97 9.71
CA ASN A 191 3.74 -23.08 8.77
C ASN A 191 3.08 -22.82 7.41
N ALA A 192 2.21 -21.82 7.30
CA ALA A 192 1.53 -21.47 6.06
C ALA A 192 2.45 -20.74 5.07
N ASP A 193 1.96 -20.50 3.85
CA ASP A 193 2.69 -19.75 2.83
C ASP A 193 2.49 -18.24 3.02
N PHE A 194 3.32 -17.66 3.89
CA PHE A 194 3.37 -16.24 4.19
C PHE A 194 4.83 -15.76 4.24
N SER A 195 5.02 -14.44 4.08
CA SER A 195 6.32 -13.78 4.16
C SER A 195 7.09 -14.09 5.45
N PRO A 196 8.44 -14.09 5.42
CA PRO A 196 9.26 -14.23 6.62
C PRO A 196 8.90 -13.24 7.74
N GLU A 197 8.52 -12.01 7.38
CA GLU A 197 8.12 -10.95 8.30
C GLU A 197 6.82 -11.29 9.03
N THR A 198 5.80 -11.73 8.29
CA THR A 198 4.52 -12.22 8.85
C THR A 198 4.76 -13.40 9.81
N LYS A 199 5.59 -14.36 9.41
CA LYS A 199 5.94 -15.53 10.23
C LYS A 199 6.71 -15.15 11.48
N LYS A 200 7.62 -14.18 11.37
CA LYS A 200 8.40 -13.67 12.49
C LYS A 200 7.50 -13.05 13.56
N ILE A 201 6.53 -12.21 13.18
CA ILE A 201 5.58 -11.60 14.12
C ILE A 201 4.79 -12.68 14.87
N ALA A 202 4.29 -13.70 14.17
CA ALA A 202 3.56 -14.80 14.80
C ALA A 202 4.44 -15.61 15.78
N SER A 203 5.68 -15.90 15.40
CA SER A 203 6.68 -16.57 16.25
C SER A 203 7.01 -15.75 17.49
N ASP A 204 7.25 -14.45 17.34
CA ASP A 204 7.63 -13.56 18.43
C ASP A 204 6.46 -13.39 19.42
N ALA A 205 5.22 -13.28 18.92
CA ALA A 205 4.02 -13.23 19.75
C ALA A 205 3.85 -14.48 20.64
N LEU A 206 4.14 -15.68 20.10
CA LEU A 206 4.14 -16.93 20.88
C LEU A 206 5.21 -16.96 21.99
N LYS A 207 6.24 -16.12 21.88
CA LYS A 207 7.30 -15.95 22.90
C LYS A 207 7.01 -14.78 23.84
N GLY A 208 5.85 -14.12 23.71
CA GLY A 208 5.48 -12.95 24.50
C GLY A 208 6.09 -11.64 24.01
N VAL A 209 6.68 -11.60 22.83
CA VAL A 209 7.24 -10.40 22.19
C VAL A 209 6.23 -9.87 21.19
N PHE A 210 5.76 -8.65 21.39
CA PHE A 210 4.71 -8.05 20.57
C PHE A 210 5.22 -6.80 19.85
N PRO A 211 4.72 -6.51 18.63
CA PRO A 211 4.99 -5.24 17.98
C PRO A 211 4.60 -4.08 18.90
N VAL A 212 5.43 -3.04 18.93
CA VAL A 212 5.14 -1.76 19.60
C VAL A 212 5.11 -0.68 18.54
N LYS A 213 4.10 0.18 18.58
CA LYS A 213 4.01 1.33 17.68
C LYS A 213 4.86 2.44 18.30
N GLU A 214 5.99 2.76 17.67
CA GLU A 214 6.75 3.96 18.04
C GLU A 214 5.92 5.19 17.64
N ASN A 215 5.82 6.15 18.57
CA ASN A 215 5.03 7.39 18.41
C ASN A 215 5.75 8.38 17.50
#